data_AF-A0A382ASV5-F1
#
_entry.id   AF-A0A382ASV5-F1
#
_cell.length_a   1.000
_cell.length_b   1.000
_cell.length_c   1.000
_cell.angle_alpha   90.00
_cell.angle_beta   90.00
_cell.angle_gamma   90.00
#
_symmetry.space_group_name_H-M   'P 1'
#
loop_
_entity.id
_entity.type
_entity.pdbx_description
1 polymer ?
#
loop_
_entity_poly.entity_id
_entity_poly.type
_entity_poly.pdbx_seq_one_letter_code
_entity_poly.pdbx_strand_id
1 'polypeptide(L)'
;MIDKSKKHTYIDFEDSKVVLYFGKYNFTESAKTLRDMQDKDSPHVFTKTEVLSASIVADKFNDKYVKSSGAFDIVEGEFMKTGFSNKDILIGILTNYRHLITNKTYQEAKEIMSYLEDKFAYKILADNLTDFEHGVAKFLADDNSLSSHTLGIAAYVPTYYATHTKSDELKDRSTQSGHLGKIGEKVTTEIEILSSKYLAETQYGGSGYMINAITSDNHRLSFFTANEDIANSKKNVKVSCKIKSKGTAWKDDNVNETKVNYVKFA
;
A
#
# COMPACT_ATOMS: atom_id res chain seq x y z
N MET A 1 -7.69 -17.03 -12.02
CA MET A 1 -7.65 -15.56 -11.82
C MET A 1 -8.88 -15.14 -11.05
N ILE A 2 -8.80 -14.12 -10.19
CA ILE A 2 -9.95 -13.62 -9.43
C ILE A 2 -10.95 -13.00 -10.42
N ASP A 3 -12.17 -13.51 -10.45
CA ASP A 3 -13.28 -12.90 -11.19
C ASP A 3 -13.82 -11.72 -10.40
N LYS A 4 -13.54 -10.51 -10.90
CA LYS A 4 -14.01 -9.24 -10.31
C LYS A 4 -15.25 -8.67 -11.00
N SER A 5 -15.87 -9.41 -11.92
CA SER A 5 -17.03 -8.92 -12.69
C SER A 5 -18.27 -8.72 -11.84
N LYS A 6 -18.39 -9.46 -10.74
CA LYS A 6 -19.51 -9.37 -9.79
C LYS A 6 -19.18 -8.43 -8.65
N LYS A 7 -20.19 -7.71 -8.16
CA LYS A 7 -20.07 -6.96 -6.90
C LYS A 7 -19.91 -7.93 -5.72
N HIS A 8 -19.36 -7.43 -4.63
CA HIS A 8 -19.43 -8.13 -3.35
C HIS A 8 -20.88 -8.26 -2.90
N THR A 9 -21.17 -9.34 -2.20
CA THR A 9 -22.45 -9.55 -1.53
C THR A 9 -22.18 -9.77 -0.04
N TYR A 10 -23.23 -9.93 0.76
CA TYR A 10 -23.11 -10.16 2.19
C TYR A 10 -23.90 -11.41 2.57
N ILE A 11 -23.35 -12.19 3.50
CA ILE A 11 -23.98 -13.39 4.05
C ILE A 11 -24.07 -13.27 5.56
N ASP A 12 -25.07 -13.91 6.15
CA ASP A 12 -25.20 -13.99 7.61
C ASP A 12 -24.10 -14.91 8.16
N PHE A 13 -23.41 -14.46 9.20
CA PHE A 13 -22.38 -15.20 9.90
C PHE A 13 -22.34 -14.78 11.37
N GLU A 14 -22.62 -15.75 12.26
CA GLU A 14 -22.85 -15.52 13.68
C GLU A 14 -23.89 -14.40 13.87
N ASP A 15 -23.58 -13.37 14.67
CA ASP A 15 -24.48 -12.26 14.97
C ASP A 15 -24.31 -11.06 14.01
N SER A 16 -23.71 -11.26 12.83
CA SER A 16 -23.38 -10.18 11.90
C SER A 16 -23.48 -10.58 10.43
N LYS A 17 -23.43 -9.58 9.54
CA LYS A 17 -23.23 -9.81 8.10
C LYS A 17 -21.78 -9.62 7.71
N VAL A 18 -21.27 -10.56 6.92
CA VAL A 18 -19.88 -10.57 6.46
C VAL A 18 -19.80 -10.61 4.94
N VAL A 19 -18.77 -9.98 4.40
CA VAL A 19 -18.57 -9.89 2.96
C VAL A 19 -18.33 -11.26 2.33
N LEU A 20 -19.08 -11.56 1.26
CA LEU A 20 -18.79 -12.62 0.31
C LEU A 20 -18.19 -11.98 -0.94
N TYR A 21 -16.87 -12.12 -1.09
CA TYR A 21 -16.15 -11.42 -2.15
C TYR A 21 -16.59 -11.90 -3.53
N PHE A 22 -16.98 -10.93 -4.36
CA PHE A 22 -17.44 -11.13 -5.73
C PHE A 22 -18.57 -12.17 -5.83
N GLY A 23 -19.38 -12.30 -4.77
CA GLY A 23 -20.46 -13.28 -4.66
C GLY A 23 -20.01 -14.75 -4.65
N LYS A 24 -18.73 -15.03 -4.39
CA LYS A 24 -18.15 -16.38 -4.51
C LYS A 24 -17.19 -16.77 -3.38
N TYR A 25 -16.27 -15.89 -2.99
CA TYR A 25 -15.16 -16.27 -2.11
C TYR A 25 -15.49 -15.91 -0.66
N ASN A 26 -15.60 -16.93 0.17
CA ASN A 26 -15.87 -16.82 1.59
C ASN A 26 -14.62 -17.19 2.42
N PHE A 27 -14.32 -16.38 3.44
CA PHE A 27 -13.16 -16.52 4.33
C PHE A 27 -13.55 -16.60 5.82
N THR A 28 -14.82 -16.85 6.15
CA THR A 28 -15.28 -16.97 7.55
C THR A 28 -14.53 -18.03 8.36
N GLU A 29 -14.21 -19.17 7.73
CA GLU A 29 -13.54 -20.29 8.41
C GLU A 29 -12.03 -20.11 8.55
N SER A 30 -11.42 -19.12 7.89
CA SER A 30 -9.96 -18.98 7.85
C SER A 30 -9.33 -18.83 9.23
N ALA A 31 -10.00 -18.15 10.17
CA ALA A 31 -9.50 -17.98 11.53
C ALA A 31 -9.45 -19.30 12.31
N LYS A 32 -10.43 -20.18 12.07
CA LYS A 32 -10.45 -21.53 12.63
C LYS A 32 -9.36 -22.40 12.00
N THR A 33 -9.27 -22.38 10.66
CA THR A 33 -8.24 -23.11 9.91
C THR A 33 -6.82 -22.74 10.36
N LEU A 34 -6.56 -21.47 10.72
CA LEU A 34 -5.27 -21.05 11.26
C LEU A 34 -4.89 -21.77 12.56
N ARG A 35 -5.87 -21.99 13.44
CA ARG A 35 -5.65 -22.70 14.72
C ARG A 35 -5.30 -24.16 14.43
N ASP A 36 -6.07 -24.80 13.55
CA ASP A 36 -5.84 -26.17 13.12
C ASP A 36 -4.45 -26.31 12.45
N MET A 37 -4.03 -25.31 11.66
CA MET A 37 -2.71 -25.27 11.02
C MET A 37 -1.53 -25.14 11.99
N GLN A 38 -1.77 -24.61 13.21
CA GLN A 38 -0.75 -24.42 14.25
C GLN A 38 -0.60 -25.62 15.17
N ASP A 39 -1.51 -26.58 15.10
CA ASP A 39 -1.38 -27.82 15.83
C ASP A 39 -0.16 -28.60 15.34
N LYS A 40 0.55 -29.24 16.28
CA LYS A 40 1.81 -29.97 15.99
C LYS A 40 1.64 -31.10 14.97
N ASP A 41 0.42 -31.62 14.83
CA ASP A 41 0.05 -32.69 13.91
C ASP A 41 -0.64 -32.18 12.63
N SER A 42 -0.58 -30.88 12.37
CA SER A 42 -1.16 -30.26 11.18
C SER A 42 -0.60 -30.89 9.89
N PRO A 43 -1.46 -31.36 8.96
CA PRO A 43 -1.01 -31.86 7.66
C PRO A 43 -0.63 -30.73 6.69
N HIS A 44 -0.82 -29.47 7.09
CA HIS A 44 -0.61 -28.32 6.22
C HIS A 44 0.85 -27.85 6.28
N VAL A 45 1.58 -28.10 5.19
CA VAL A 45 2.92 -27.58 4.96
C VAL A 45 2.89 -26.75 3.69
N PHE A 46 3.33 -25.49 3.78
CA PHE A 46 3.40 -24.55 2.67
C PHE A 46 4.79 -23.96 2.58
N THR A 47 5.31 -23.85 1.36
CA THR A 47 6.58 -23.18 1.09
C THR A 47 6.45 -21.66 1.25
N LYS A 48 7.56 -20.95 1.52
CA LYS A 48 7.57 -19.47 1.56
C LYS A 48 7.00 -18.85 0.29
N THR A 49 7.36 -19.38 -0.87
CA THR A 49 6.87 -18.89 -2.16
C THR A 49 5.36 -19.07 -2.28
N GLU A 50 4.79 -20.15 -1.76
CA GLU A 50 3.34 -20.35 -1.74
C GLU A 50 2.64 -19.39 -0.80
N VAL A 51 3.17 -19.22 0.40
CA VAL A 51 2.65 -18.25 1.38
C VAL A 51 2.66 -16.85 0.78
N LEU A 52 3.78 -16.43 0.18
CA LEU A 52 3.88 -15.11 -0.45
C LEU A 52 2.99 -14.98 -1.69
N SER A 53 2.87 -16.03 -2.50
CA SER A 53 1.96 -16.05 -3.63
C SER A 53 0.50 -15.88 -3.18
N ALA A 54 0.12 -16.55 -2.08
CA ALA A 54 -1.19 -16.37 -1.46
C ALA A 54 -1.37 -14.94 -0.91
N SER A 55 -0.33 -14.34 -0.31
CA SER A 55 -0.36 -12.93 0.11
C SER A 55 -0.64 -11.98 -1.05
N ILE A 56 0.02 -12.18 -2.20
CA ILE A 56 -0.18 -11.36 -3.41
C ILE A 56 -1.61 -11.48 -3.91
N VAL A 57 -2.18 -12.69 -3.88
CA VAL A 57 -3.58 -12.90 -4.25
C VAL A 57 -4.50 -12.25 -3.23
N ALA A 58 -4.20 -12.35 -1.93
CA ALA A 58 -4.97 -11.73 -0.86
C ALA A 58 -5.02 -10.21 -0.96
N ASP A 59 -3.90 -9.58 -1.31
CA ASP A 59 -3.81 -8.13 -1.55
C ASP A 59 -4.67 -7.68 -2.73
N LYS A 60 -5.03 -8.58 -3.66
CA LYS A 60 -5.92 -8.28 -4.78
C LYS A 60 -7.41 -8.35 -4.41
N PHE A 61 -7.78 -8.89 -3.25
CA PHE A 61 -9.16 -8.95 -2.77
C PHE A 61 -9.62 -7.67 -2.06
N ASN A 62 -8.71 -7.02 -1.33
CA ASN A 62 -8.97 -5.75 -0.68
C ASN A 62 -8.30 -4.61 -1.47
N ASP A 63 -8.92 -3.44 -1.55
CA ASP A 63 -8.29 -2.27 -2.21
C ASP A 63 -7.08 -1.71 -1.43
N LYS A 64 -6.98 -2.07 -0.15
CA LYS A 64 -5.91 -1.68 0.77
C LYS A 64 -5.66 -2.80 1.76
N TYR A 65 -4.50 -2.78 2.41
CA TYR A 65 -4.21 -3.72 3.49
C TYR A 65 -5.23 -3.60 4.65
N VAL A 66 -5.85 -4.72 4.99
CA VAL A 66 -6.80 -4.84 6.11
C VAL A 66 -6.14 -5.63 7.24
N LYS A 67 -6.07 -5.01 8.43
CA LYS A 67 -5.49 -5.59 9.65
C LYS A 67 -6.37 -6.69 10.25
N SER A 68 -5.86 -7.40 11.26
CA SER A 68 -6.46 -8.60 11.86
C SER A 68 -7.93 -8.51 12.27
N SER A 69 -8.46 -7.33 12.62
CA SER A 69 -9.88 -7.17 12.96
C SER A 69 -10.81 -7.33 11.76
N GLY A 70 -10.31 -7.09 10.55
CA GLY A 70 -11.12 -6.82 9.37
C GLY A 70 -11.47 -5.34 9.25
N ALA A 71 -12.20 -5.02 8.18
CA ALA A 71 -12.81 -3.73 7.92
C ALA A 71 -14.32 -3.83 8.15
N PHE A 72 -14.89 -2.80 8.77
CA PHE A 72 -16.31 -2.71 9.09
C PHE A 72 -16.86 -1.38 8.59
N ASP A 73 -18.09 -1.41 8.12
CA ASP A 73 -18.81 -0.21 7.67
C ASP A 73 -20.32 -0.42 7.82
N ILE A 74 -21.08 0.66 7.70
CA ILE A 74 -22.54 0.62 7.61
C ILE A 74 -22.93 0.55 6.13
N VAL A 75 -23.50 -0.57 5.71
CA VAL A 75 -23.97 -0.78 4.34
C VAL A 75 -25.48 -0.95 4.41
N GLU A 76 -26.22 -0.14 3.65
CA GLU A 76 -27.70 -0.19 3.62
C GLU A 76 -28.35 -0.10 5.02
N GLY A 77 -27.71 0.60 5.96
CA GLY A 77 -28.21 0.82 7.32
C GLY A 77 -27.83 -0.26 8.34
N GLU A 78 -27.09 -1.29 7.93
CA GLU A 78 -26.65 -2.38 8.81
C GLU A 78 -25.13 -2.35 9.01
N PHE A 79 -24.65 -2.66 10.22
CA PHE A 79 -23.23 -2.78 10.52
C PHE A 79 -22.70 -4.11 9.98
N MET A 80 -21.78 -4.04 9.00
CA MET A 80 -21.27 -5.22 8.29
C MET A 80 -19.75 -5.26 8.29
N LYS A 81 -19.18 -6.48 8.29
CA LYS A 81 -17.77 -6.69 7.98
C LYS A 81 -17.57 -6.59 6.47
N THR A 82 -17.08 -5.44 6.01
CA THR A 82 -16.86 -5.13 4.60
C THR A 82 -15.54 -5.68 4.05
N GLY A 83 -14.64 -6.14 4.91
CA GLY A 83 -13.38 -6.76 4.50
C GLY A 83 -12.83 -7.74 5.54
N PHE A 84 -12.39 -8.90 5.08
CA PHE A 84 -11.55 -9.79 5.88
C PHE A 84 -10.12 -9.26 5.97
N SER A 85 -9.42 -9.63 7.03
CA SER A 85 -8.00 -9.29 7.13
C SER A 85 -7.23 -9.97 6.00
N ASN A 86 -6.17 -9.33 5.50
CA ASN A 86 -5.35 -9.94 4.44
C ASN A 86 -4.78 -11.29 4.89
N LYS A 87 -4.56 -11.46 6.20
CA LYS A 87 -4.15 -12.73 6.80
C LYS A 87 -5.21 -13.83 6.64
N ASP A 88 -6.47 -13.54 6.95
CA ASP A 88 -7.57 -14.51 6.80
C ASP A 88 -7.79 -14.90 5.33
N ILE A 89 -7.67 -13.92 4.43
CA ILE A 89 -7.78 -14.16 2.99
C ILE A 89 -6.62 -15.04 2.51
N LEU A 90 -5.39 -14.74 2.93
CA LEU A 90 -4.20 -15.56 2.64
C LEU A 90 -4.41 -17.02 3.07
N ILE A 91 -4.86 -17.24 4.31
CA ILE A 91 -5.11 -18.60 4.83
C ILE A 91 -6.14 -19.32 3.97
N GLY A 92 -7.27 -18.67 3.68
CA GLY A 92 -8.30 -19.28 2.84
C GLY A 92 -7.83 -19.53 1.40
N ILE A 93 -6.90 -18.74 0.86
CA ILE A 93 -6.28 -19.02 -0.44
C ILE A 93 -5.42 -20.29 -0.35
N LEU A 94 -4.59 -20.42 0.68
CA LEU A 94 -3.73 -21.60 0.84
C LEU A 94 -4.54 -22.90 0.99
N THR A 95 -5.67 -22.84 1.69
CA THR A 95 -6.44 -24.04 2.05
C THR A 95 -7.62 -24.34 1.12
N ASN A 96 -8.36 -23.31 0.69
CA ASN A 96 -9.63 -23.48 -0.03
C ASN A 96 -9.59 -22.96 -1.48
N TYR A 97 -8.75 -21.98 -1.78
CA TYR A 97 -8.74 -21.32 -3.09
C TYR A 97 -7.37 -21.32 -3.78
N ARG A 98 -6.59 -22.39 -3.60
CA ARG A 98 -5.20 -22.50 -4.10
C ARG A 98 -5.10 -22.33 -5.62
N HIS A 99 -6.14 -22.71 -6.35
CA HIS A 99 -6.26 -22.51 -7.80
C HIS A 99 -6.22 -21.03 -8.25
N LEU A 100 -6.38 -20.07 -7.34
CA LEU A 100 -6.23 -18.65 -7.64
C LEU A 100 -4.77 -18.22 -7.78
N ILE A 101 -3.84 -19.00 -7.23
CA ILE A 101 -2.40 -18.81 -7.41
C ILE A 101 -2.04 -19.28 -8.82
N THR A 102 -1.58 -18.35 -9.64
CA THR A 102 -1.20 -18.61 -11.03
C THR A 102 0.32 -18.65 -11.17
N ASN A 103 0.84 -19.16 -12.28
CA ASN A 103 2.27 -19.08 -12.60
C ASN A 103 2.78 -17.63 -12.58
N LYS A 104 1.96 -16.66 -13.02
CA LYS A 104 2.29 -15.24 -12.93
C LYS A 104 2.49 -14.80 -11.48
N THR A 105 1.59 -15.22 -10.59
CA THR A 105 1.68 -14.96 -9.15
C THR A 105 2.96 -15.53 -8.55
N TYR A 106 3.36 -16.74 -8.98
CA TYR A 106 4.63 -17.34 -8.52
C TYR A 106 5.85 -16.55 -8.97
N GLN A 107 5.86 -16.00 -10.18
CA GLN A 107 6.96 -15.14 -10.64
C GLN A 107 6.97 -13.81 -9.88
N GLU A 108 5.81 -13.16 -9.71
CA GLU A 108 5.66 -11.96 -8.87
C GLU A 108 6.19 -12.22 -7.44
N ALA A 109 5.90 -13.38 -6.85
CA ALA A 109 6.41 -13.74 -5.52
C ALA A 109 7.94 -13.87 -5.47
N LYS A 110 8.56 -14.47 -6.50
CA LYS A 110 10.02 -14.58 -6.58
C LYS A 110 10.70 -13.23 -6.72
N GLU A 111 10.13 -12.33 -7.54
CA GLU A 111 10.63 -10.96 -7.68
C GLU A 111 10.56 -10.19 -6.36
N ILE A 112 9.44 -10.30 -5.64
CA ILE A 112 9.29 -9.69 -4.32
C ILE A 112 10.28 -10.27 -3.32
N MET A 113 10.46 -11.61 -3.28
CA MET A 113 11.47 -12.24 -2.41
C MET A 113 12.86 -11.69 -2.67
N SER A 114 13.31 -11.67 -3.93
CA SER A 114 14.63 -11.16 -4.31
C SER A 114 14.83 -9.71 -3.88
N TYR A 115 13.85 -8.84 -4.13
CA TYR A 115 13.92 -7.44 -3.71
C TYR A 115 14.07 -7.28 -2.19
N LEU A 116 13.31 -8.08 -1.42
CA LEU A 116 13.36 -8.01 0.03
C LEU A 116 14.69 -8.51 0.56
N GLU A 117 15.19 -9.64 0.05
CA GLU A 117 16.50 -10.19 0.42
C GLU A 117 17.61 -9.16 0.23
N ASP A 118 17.66 -8.50 -0.94
CA ASP A 118 18.63 -7.44 -1.22
C ASP A 118 18.47 -6.26 -0.25
N LYS A 119 17.24 -5.75 -0.10
CA LYS A 119 16.97 -4.59 0.77
C LYS A 119 17.29 -4.86 2.24
N PHE A 120 16.99 -6.06 2.72
CA PHE A 120 17.29 -6.45 4.10
C PHE A 120 18.78 -6.70 4.32
N ALA A 121 19.49 -7.28 3.36
CA ALA A 121 20.94 -7.42 3.45
C ALA A 121 21.62 -6.06 3.69
N TYR A 122 21.24 -5.02 2.93
CA TYR A 122 21.76 -3.66 3.16
C TYR A 122 21.38 -3.09 4.52
N LYS A 123 20.14 -3.29 4.98
CA LYS A 123 19.68 -2.76 6.28
C LYS A 123 20.30 -3.48 7.48
N ILE A 124 20.56 -4.79 7.36
CA ILE A 124 21.27 -5.58 8.37
C ILE A 124 22.71 -5.04 8.50
N LEU A 125 23.40 -4.81 7.38
CA LEU A 125 24.74 -4.22 7.37
C LEU A 125 24.77 -2.81 7.97
N ALA A 126 23.67 -2.06 7.85
CA ALA A 126 23.51 -0.72 8.39
C ALA A 126 22.96 -0.65 9.83
N ASP A 127 22.68 -1.80 10.46
CA ASP A 127 22.10 -1.93 11.81
C ASP A 127 20.85 -1.03 12.05
N ASN A 128 19.94 -1.01 11.07
CA ASN A 128 18.79 -0.09 11.08
C ASN A 128 17.50 -0.76 10.60
N LEU A 129 17.24 -1.97 11.11
CA LEU A 129 15.98 -2.67 10.90
C LEU A 129 14.94 -2.21 11.93
N THR A 130 13.71 -1.98 11.46
CA THR A 130 12.55 -1.84 12.35
C THR A 130 12.05 -3.21 12.86
N ASP A 131 11.20 -3.23 13.89
CA ASP A 131 10.61 -4.47 14.42
C ASP A 131 9.88 -5.30 13.36
N PHE A 132 9.15 -4.63 12.46
CA PHE A 132 8.48 -5.32 11.36
C PHE A 132 9.49 -5.95 10.39
N GLU A 133 10.55 -5.23 10.09
CA GLU A 133 11.61 -5.65 9.18
C GLU A 133 12.43 -6.82 9.74
N HIS A 134 12.65 -6.85 11.06
CA HIS A 134 13.15 -8.04 11.74
C HIS A 134 12.21 -9.25 11.55
N GLY A 135 10.90 -9.02 11.61
CA GLY A 135 9.90 -10.04 11.31
C GLY A 135 10.00 -10.57 9.88
N VAL A 136 10.15 -9.68 8.89
CA VAL A 136 10.32 -10.09 7.48
C VAL A 136 11.63 -10.84 7.28
N ALA A 137 12.75 -10.36 7.85
CA ALA A 137 14.03 -11.06 7.78
C ALA A 137 13.94 -12.48 8.38
N LYS A 138 13.22 -12.64 9.49
CA LYS A 138 12.94 -13.95 10.08
C LYS A 138 12.08 -14.82 9.17
N PHE A 139 11.03 -14.25 8.56
CA PHE A 139 10.22 -14.96 7.57
C PHE A 139 11.03 -15.42 6.35
N LEU A 140 12.01 -14.62 5.90
CA LEU A 140 12.90 -14.98 4.80
C LEU A 140 13.92 -16.06 5.21
N ALA A 141 14.36 -16.08 6.46
CA ALA A 141 15.32 -17.07 6.96
C ALA A 141 14.67 -18.42 7.30
N ASP A 142 13.45 -18.44 7.84
CA ASP A 142 12.82 -19.63 8.42
C ASP A 142 11.96 -20.39 7.40
N ASP A 143 12.44 -21.54 6.92
CA ASP A 143 11.79 -22.34 5.87
C ASP A 143 10.44 -22.96 6.26
N ASN A 144 10.11 -23.10 7.55
CA ASN A 144 9.00 -23.95 8.00
C ASN A 144 8.06 -23.34 9.05
N SER A 145 8.21 -22.08 9.43
CA SER A 145 7.39 -21.46 10.48
C SER A 145 6.04 -20.92 9.95
N LEU A 146 4.98 -21.71 10.05
CA LEU A 146 3.58 -21.29 9.81
C LEU A 146 2.93 -20.58 11.01
N SER A 147 3.72 -19.93 11.87
CA SER A 147 3.18 -19.22 13.02
C SER A 147 2.19 -18.12 12.58
N SER A 148 1.17 -17.83 13.39
CA SER A 148 0.22 -16.70 13.14
C SER A 148 0.97 -15.39 12.91
N HIS A 149 2.08 -15.20 13.61
CA HIS A 149 2.94 -14.03 13.47
C HIS A 149 3.61 -13.98 12.10
N THR A 150 4.20 -15.10 11.66
CA THR A 150 4.82 -15.23 10.33
C THR A 150 3.81 -14.98 9.21
N LEU A 151 2.62 -15.57 9.30
CA LEU A 151 1.55 -15.37 8.32
C LEU A 151 1.02 -13.94 8.32
N GLY A 152 0.97 -13.29 9.49
CA GLY A 152 0.64 -11.87 9.61
C GLY A 152 1.67 -10.97 8.93
N ILE A 153 2.96 -11.27 9.08
CA ILE A 153 4.03 -10.58 8.36
C ILE A 153 3.89 -10.79 6.86
N ALA A 154 3.79 -12.04 6.42
CA ALA A 154 3.68 -12.40 5.02
C ALA A 154 2.46 -11.74 4.34
N ALA A 155 1.34 -11.61 5.05
CA ALA A 155 0.13 -10.95 4.53
C ALA A 155 0.33 -9.44 4.24
N TYR A 156 1.30 -8.79 4.89
CA TYR A 156 1.62 -7.37 4.66
C TYR A 156 2.77 -7.16 3.66
N VAL A 157 3.55 -8.21 3.35
CA VAL A 157 4.70 -8.12 2.45
C VAL A 157 4.38 -7.47 1.09
N PRO A 158 3.28 -7.83 0.38
CA PRO A 158 2.95 -7.20 -0.90
C PRO A 158 2.73 -5.69 -0.79
N THR A 159 2.00 -5.25 0.25
CA THR A 159 1.78 -3.83 0.52
C THR A 159 3.08 -3.11 0.85
N TYR A 160 3.95 -3.74 1.65
CA TYR A 160 5.28 -3.22 1.98
C TYR A 160 6.13 -3.04 0.72
N TYR A 161 6.22 -4.07 -0.13
CA TYR A 161 6.95 -4.04 -1.41
C TYR A 161 6.43 -2.92 -2.32
N ALA A 162 5.13 -2.83 -2.54
CA ALA A 162 4.53 -1.80 -3.40
C ALA A 162 4.76 -0.38 -2.88
N THR A 163 4.80 -0.20 -1.56
CA THR A 163 5.07 1.11 -0.94
C THR A 163 6.54 1.49 -1.10
N HIS A 164 7.45 0.54 -0.88
CA HIS A 164 8.88 0.79 -0.89
C HIS A 164 9.45 0.93 -2.30
N THR A 165 8.98 0.14 -3.27
CA THR A 165 9.34 0.31 -4.68
C THR A 165 8.93 1.67 -5.22
N LYS A 166 7.70 2.11 -4.94
CA LYS A 166 7.26 3.48 -5.28
C LYS A 166 8.12 4.56 -4.60
N SER A 167 8.54 4.34 -3.36
CA SER A 167 9.42 5.26 -2.66
C SER A 167 10.81 5.31 -3.28
N ASP A 168 11.35 4.17 -3.69
CA ASP A 168 12.67 4.04 -4.31
C ASP A 168 12.64 4.69 -5.72
N GLU A 169 11.64 4.37 -6.55
CA GLU A 169 11.40 5.03 -7.86
C GLU A 169 11.30 6.55 -7.71
N LEU A 170 10.57 7.00 -6.71
CA LEU A 170 10.40 8.41 -6.45
C LEU A 170 11.71 9.07 -6.01
N LYS A 171 12.54 8.39 -5.22
CA LYS A 171 13.86 8.85 -4.83
C LYS A 171 14.79 8.98 -6.04
N ASP A 172 14.78 8.00 -6.94
CA ASP A 172 15.57 8.02 -8.18
C ASP A 172 15.14 9.16 -9.11
N ARG A 173 13.86 9.51 -9.11
CA ARG A 173 13.34 10.69 -9.82
C ARG A 173 13.64 12.00 -9.10
N SER A 174 14.06 12.00 -7.84
CA SER A 174 14.29 13.21 -7.04
C SER A 174 15.76 13.66 -7.05
N THR A 175 16.42 13.52 -8.19
CA THR A 175 17.87 13.70 -8.33
C THR A 175 18.29 15.12 -8.67
N GLN A 176 17.35 16.04 -8.92
CA GLN A 176 17.72 17.40 -9.28
C GLN A 176 18.37 18.16 -8.12
N SER A 177 19.53 18.73 -8.42
CA SER A 177 20.21 19.62 -7.49
C SER A 177 19.55 21.00 -7.55
N GLY A 178 19.03 21.46 -6.41
CA GLY A 178 18.37 22.77 -6.27
C GLY A 178 16.84 22.76 -6.41
N HIS A 179 16.28 23.97 -6.48
CA HIS A 179 14.83 24.25 -6.48
C HIS A 179 14.37 24.68 -7.86
N LEU A 180 13.05 24.59 -8.12
CA LEU A 180 12.42 24.88 -9.42
C LEU A 180 12.71 26.31 -9.97
N GLY A 181 13.13 27.24 -9.12
CA GLY A 181 13.49 28.60 -9.53
C GLY A 181 13.78 29.53 -8.34
N LYS A 182 13.71 30.84 -8.55
CA LYS A 182 13.95 31.85 -7.51
C LYS A 182 12.67 32.22 -6.76
N ILE A 183 12.79 32.59 -5.48
CA ILE A 183 11.64 33.04 -4.69
C ILE A 183 11.02 34.26 -5.37
N GLY A 184 9.70 34.23 -5.54
CA GLY A 184 8.92 35.27 -6.21
C GLY A 184 8.78 35.10 -7.74
N GLU A 185 9.56 34.22 -8.36
CA GLU A 185 9.49 33.91 -9.79
C GLU A 185 8.17 33.22 -10.15
N LYS A 186 7.66 33.51 -11.35
CA LYS A 186 6.51 32.79 -11.92
C LYS A 186 7.03 31.74 -12.88
N VAL A 187 6.63 30.49 -12.67
CA VAL A 187 7.03 29.34 -13.49
C VAL A 187 5.80 28.67 -14.06
N THR A 188 5.88 28.25 -15.31
CA THR A 188 4.88 27.38 -15.94
C THR A 188 5.54 26.04 -16.22
N THR A 189 4.97 24.95 -15.69
CA THR A 189 5.53 23.60 -15.78
C THR A 189 4.42 22.57 -15.82
N GLU A 190 4.76 21.33 -16.15
CA GLU A 190 3.86 20.18 -16.05
C GLU A 190 4.23 19.36 -14.81
N ILE A 191 3.21 18.98 -14.03
CA ILE A 191 3.38 18.25 -12.78
C ILE A 191 2.64 16.92 -12.78
N GLU A 192 3.25 15.94 -12.15
CA GLU A 192 2.61 14.71 -11.70
C GLU A 192 2.31 14.83 -10.20
N ILE A 193 1.07 14.54 -9.81
CA ILE A 193 0.68 14.52 -8.40
C ILE A 193 1.09 13.18 -7.79
N LEU A 194 1.93 13.25 -6.77
CA LEU A 194 2.47 12.08 -6.08
C LEU A 194 1.62 11.65 -4.89
N SER A 195 1.14 12.64 -4.15
CA SER A 195 0.21 12.42 -3.02
C SER A 195 -0.61 13.67 -2.75
N SER A 196 -1.81 13.44 -2.24
CA SER A 196 -2.71 14.46 -1.72
C SER A 196 -3.08 14.11 -0.29
N LYS A 197 -3.06 15.11 0.59
CA LYS A 197 -3.51 14.98 1.97
C LYS A 197 -4.62 15.99 2.22
N TYR A 198 -5.81 15.50 2.50
CA TYR A 198 -6.92 16.34 2.92
C TYR A 198 -6.63 16.96 4.29
N LEU A 199 -6.90 18.25 4.41
CA LEU A 199 -6.83 19.05 5.62
C LEU A 199 -8.22 19.65 5.85
N ALA A 200 -8.92 19.14 6.86
CA ALA A 200 -10.26 19.58 7.21
C ALA A 200 -10.29 21.05 7.68
N GLU A 201 -9.21 21.48 8.33
CA GLU A 201 -9.04 22.86 8.76
C GLU A 201 -7.60 23.28 8.53
N THR A 202 -7.41 24.38 7.81
CA THR A 202 -6.12 25.03 7.66
C THR A 202 -6.00 26.18 8.66
N GLN A 203 -4.77 26.65 8.90
CA GLN A 203 -4.47 27.84 9.70
C GLN A 203 -5.19 29.14 9.25
N TYR A 204 -5.90 29.11 8.12
CA TYR A 204 -6.67 30.22 7.56
C TYR A 204 -8.18 29.92 7.49
N GLY A 205 -8.68 28.87 8.16
CA GLY A 205 -10.11 28.57 8.31
C GLY A 205 -10.78 27.89 7.11
N GLY A 206 -10.03 27.46 6.10
CA GLY A 206 -10.55 26.72 4.95
C GLY A 206 -10.13 25.24 4.94
N SER A 207 -10.92 24.39 4.29
CA SER A 207 -10.56 22.99 4.01
C SER A 207 -9.95 22.85 2.60
N GLY A 208 -9.19 21.79 2.39
CA GLY A 208 -8.62 21.48 1.07
C GLY A 208 -7.52 20.45 1.15
N TYR A 209 -6.66 20.42 0.13
CA TYR A 209 -5.65 19.39 -0.05
C TYR A 209 -4.26 19.99 -0.08
N MET A 210 -3.35 19.43 0.72
CA MET A 210 -1.92 19.62 0.53
C MET A 210 -1.44 18.63 -0.53
N ILE A 211 -0.86 19.15 -1.60
CA ILE A 211 -0.38 18.40 -2.76
C ILE A 211 1.13 18.31 -2.69
N ASN A 212 1.66 17.11 -2.85
CA ASN A 212 3.06 16.86 -3.18
C ASN A 212 3.13 16.40 -4.64
N ALA A 213 3.96 17.07 -5.42
CA ALA A 213 4.09 16.81 -6.84
C ALA A 213 5.57 16.82 -7.27
N ILE A 214 5.79 16.29 -8.46
CA ILE A 214 7.09 16.35 -9.15
C ILE A 214 6.86 16.86 -10.56
N THR A 215 7.75 17.68 -11.05
CA THR A 215 7.72 18.18 -12.42
C THR A 215 8.30 17.17 -13.41
N SER A 216 8.07 17.37 -14.71
CA SER A 216 8.67 16.56 -15.77
C SER A 216 10.21 16.60 -15.78
N ASP A 217 10.81 17.67 -15.26
CA ASP A 217 12.25 17.86 -15.08
C ASP A 217 12.72 17.48 -13.67
N ASN A 218 11.93 16.70 -12.93
CA ASN A 218 12.34 16.05 -11.67
C ASN A 218 12.57 16.99 -10.47
N HIS A 219 11.97 18.19 -10.47
CA HIS A 219 11.92 19.05 -9.28
C HIS A 219 10.70 18.72 -8.41
N ARG A 220 10.91 18.61 -7.08
CA ARG A 220 9.81 18.48 -6.13
C ARG A 220 9.15 19.82 -5.85
N LEU A 221 7.84 19.79 -5.76
CA LEU A 221 7.07 20.93 -5.29
C LEU A 221 5.84 20.53 -4.48
N SER A 222 5.41 21.45 -3.63
CA SER A 222 4.16 21.33 -2.90
C SER A 222 3.36 22.62 -2.91
N PHE A 223 2.04 22.45 -2.85
CA PHE A 223 1.08 23.55 -2.80
C PHE A 223 -0.23 23.11 -2.17
N PHE A 224 -1.03 24.09 -1.77
CA PHE A 224 -2.38 23.85 -1.28
C PHE A 224 -3.40 24.15 -2.39
N THR A 225 -4.43 23.31 -2.52
CA THR A 225 -5.56 23.53 -3.42
C THR A 225 -6.86 23.10 -2.77
N ALA A 226 -7.94 23.85 -3.00
CA ALA A 226 -9.30 23.42 -2.64
C ALA A 226 -9.97 22.62 -3.78
N ASN A 227 -9.32 22.52 -4.95
CA ASN A 227 -9.86 21.78 -6.09
C ASN A 227 -9.60 20.27 -5.93
N GLU A 228 -10.67 19.53 -5.66
CA GLU A 228 -10.64 18.08 -5.45
C GLU A 228 -10.31 17.29 -6.72
N ASP A 229 -10.80 17.73 -7.89
CA ASP A 229 -10.51 17.07 -9.17
C ASP A 229 -9.01 17.09 -9.49
N ILE A 230 -8.38 18.23 -9.21
CA ILE A 230 -6.93 18.35 -9.32
C ILE A 230 -6.25 17.49 -8.27
N ALA A 231 -6.67 17.59 -7.00
CA ALA A 231 -6.03 16.85 -5.90
C ALA A 231 -5.99 15.33 -6.11
N ASN A 232 -6.97 14.80 -6.84
CA ASN A 232 -7.11 13.37 -7.14
C ASN A 232 -6.75 13.02 -8.59
N SER A 233 -6.21 13.95 -9.37
CA SER A 233 -5.82 13.71 -10.76
C SER A 233 -4.70 12.66 -10.85
N LYS A 234 -4.89 11.68 -11.74
CA LYS A 234 -3.87 10.70 -12.13
C LYS A 234 -3.11 11.10 -13.40
N LYS A 235 -3.48 12.23 -14.00
CA LYS A 235 -2.84 12.75 -15.22
C LYS A 235 -1.85 13.84 -14.85
N ASN A 236 -0.85 14.01 -15.71
CA ASN A 236 -0.02 15.19 -15.67
C ASN A 236 -0.87 16.44 -15.86
N VAL A 237 -0.61 17.48 -15.06
CA VAL A 237 -1.36 18.74 -15.07
C VAL A 237 -0.40 19.87 -15.36
N LYS A 238 -0.75 20.72 -16.33
CA LYS A 238 0.00 21.95 -16.60
C LYS A 238 -0.39 23.00 -15.57
N VAL A 239 0.61 23.54 -14.89
CA VAL A 239 0.43 24.55 -13.83
C VAL A 239 1.25 25.79 -14.10
N SER A 240 0.67 26.94 -13.78
CA SER A 240 1.38 28.21 -13.64
C SER A 240 1.36 28.62 -12.17
N CYS A 241 2.52 28.85 -11.57
CA CYS A 241 2.63 29.09 -10.14
C CYS A 241 3.71 30.14 -9.82
N LYS A 242 3.65 30.70 -8.61
CA LYS A 242 4.68 31.60 -8.07
C LYS A 242 5.45 30.89 -6.96
N ILE A 243 6.77 30.92 -7.03
CA ILE A 243 7.63 30.31 -6.01
C ILE A 243 7.51 31.10 -4.71
N LYS A 244 7.07 30.43 -3.64
CA LYS A 244 6.86 31.03 -2.31
C LYS A 244 8.10 30.89 -1.44
N SER A 245 8.64 29.68 -1.33
CA SER A 245 9.79 29.38 -0.48
C SER A 245 10.50 28.12 -0.94
N LYS A 246 11.74 27.98 -0.50
CA LYS A 246 12.62 26.83 -0.73
C LYS A 246 12.79 26.05 0.57
N GLY A 247 12.80 24.73 0.49
CA GLY A 247 13.03 23.86 1.63
C GLY A 247 13.46 22.47 1.19
N THR A 248 13.29 21.51 2.09
CA THR A 248 13.49 20.09 1.85
C THR A 248 12.16 19.34 1.94
N ALA A 249 12.10 18.18 1.29
CA ALA A 249 10.93 17.34 1.32
C ALA A 249 10.65 16.84 2.75
N TRP A 250 9.37 16.64 3.07
CA TRP A 250 8.98 16.15 4.39
C TRP A 250 9.61 14.78 4.68
N LYS A 251 10.38 14.69 5.78
CA LYS A 251 11.15 13.51 6.22
C LYS A 251 12.33 13.09 5.31
N ASP A 252 12.74 13.93 4.35
CA ASP A 252 13.95 13.70 3.57
C ASP A 252 14.70 15.01 3.32
N ASP A 253 15.67 15.29 4.18
CA ASP A 253 16.50 16.50 4.11
C ASP A 253 17.46 16.51 2.92
N ASN A 254 17.62 15.39 2.22
CA ASN A 254 18.48 15.30 1.05
C ASN A 254 17.76 15.69 -0.25
N VAL A 255 16.42 15.84 -0.20
CA VAL A 255 15.61 16.16 -1.38
C VAL A 255 15.13 17.60 -1.29
N ASN A 256 15.53 18.43 -2.25
CA ASN A 256 15.06 19.80 -2.33
C ASN A 256 13.58 19.86 -2.74
N GLU A 257 12.79 20.66 -2.03
CA GLU A 257 11.37 20.89 -2.31
C GLU A 257 11.06 22.38 -2.46
N THR A 258 10.30 22.72 -3.49
CA THR A 258 9.84 24.09 -3.76
C THR A 258 8.38 24.27 -3.34
N LYS A 259 8.11 25.14 -2.38
CA LYS A 259 6.72 25.50 -2.03
C LYS A 259 6.24 26.59 -2.97
N VAL A 260 5.10 26.36 -3.63
CA VAL A 260 4.53 27.28 -4.61
C VAL A 260 3.15 27.77 -4.19
N ASN A 261 2.81 28.98 -4.61
CA ASN A 261 1.54 29.65 -4.33
C ASN A 261 0.93 30.18 -5.64
N TYR A 262 -0.34 30.61 -5.57
CA TYR A 262 -1.07 31.17 -6.71
C TYR A 262 -1.08 30.21 -7.91
N VAL A 263 -1.23 28.91 -7.62
CA VAL A 263 -1.23 27.85 -8.63
C VAL A 263 -2.49 27.98 -9.47
N LYS A 264 -2.31 28.06 -10.79
CA LYS A 264 -3.37 28.05 -11.79
C LYS A 264 -3.21 26.82 -12.66
N PHE A 265 -4.30 26.11 -12.86
CA PHE A 265 -4.37 24.92 -13.71
C PHE A 265 -4.80 25.35 -15.11
N ALA A 266 -4.20 24.75 -16.14
CA ALA A 266 -4.53 24.97 -17.54
C ALA A 266 -5.19 23.73 -18.16
#